data_AF-E5VK13-F1
#
_entry.id   AF-E5VK13-F1
#
_cell.length_a   1.000
_cell.length_b   1.000
_cell.length_c   1.000
_cell.angle_alpha   90.00
_cell.angle_beta   90.00
_cell.angle_gamma   90.00
#
_symmetry.space_group_name_H-M   'P 1'
#
loop_
_entity.id
_entity.type
_entity.pdbx_description
1 polymer ?
#
loop_
_entity_poly.entity_id
_entity_poly.type
_entity_poly.pdbx_seq_one_letter_code
_entity_poly.pdbx_strand_id
1 'polypeptide(L)'
;MLCIKQKTTINETKKTLDKKSTEYTDLVEKEKELKQEEKDWKNKIKEYEETHYKKPIAKFRSLTKSVKKYEILNNITLILHIQAEESVLQDIMENIYDLKSLGRSEDFVDVEEIKLVDLVEPEEEIISSYSAYVNYRDTKPINNVGDGNIIVLTSEGIQGTKYYMGTEYKKEKGKRIFLQDKKVPVVYVSNHSVDEESKNVWIDNAGDEQYIVNFLQK
;
A
#
# COMPACT_ATOMS: atom_id res chain seq x y z
N MET A 1 23.58 -16.88 34.31
CA MET A 1 23.91 -17.27 35.71
C MET A 1 25.35 -17.76 35.86
N LEU A 2 25.86 -18.65 35.00
CA LEU A 2 27.23 -19.21 35.12
C LEU A 2 28.35 -18.15 35.01
N CYS A 3 28.28 -17.30 33.99
CA CYS A 3 29.27 -16.25 33.70
C CYS A 3 29.38 -15.19 34.83
N ILE A 4 28.26 -14.88 35.50
CA ILE A 4 28.22 -13.93 36.63
C ILE A 4 28.93 -14.53 37.84
N LYS A 5 28.65 -15.80 38.16
CA LYS A 5 29.32 -16.52 39.26
C LYS A 5 30.83 -16.64 39.03
N GLN A 6 31.25 -16.95 37.81
CA GLN A 6 32.68 -17.03 37.46
C GLN A 6 33.40 -15.68 37.60
N LYS A 7 32.78 -14.58 37.18
CA LYS A 7 33.34 -13.22 37.34
C LYS A 7 33.46 -12.79 38.80
N THR A 8 32.47 -13.12 39.64
CA THR A 8 32.55 -12.86 41.08
C THR A 8 33.68 -13.63 41.74
N THR A 9 33.85 -14.92 41.42
CA THR A 9 34.94 -15.74 41.95
C THR A 9 36.30 -15.22 41.51
N ILE A 10 36.50 -14.90 40.23
CA ILE A 10 37.77 -14.34 39.72
C ILE A 10 38.12 -13.02 40.42
N ASN A 11 37.14 -12.15 40.65
CA ASN A 11 37.36 -10.88 41.35
C ASN A 11 37.71 -11.06 42.83
N GLU A 12 37.12 -12.05 43.50
CA GLU A 12 37.43 -12.37 44.90
C GLU A 12 38.84 -12.95 45.03
N THR A 13 39.22 -13.89 44.16
CA THR A 13 40.56 -14.51 44.17
C THR A 13 41.67 -13.52 43.81
N LYS A 14 41.40 -12.55 42.91
CA LYS A 14 42.38 -11.49 42.59
C LYS A 14 42.66 -10.53 43.75
N LYS A 15 41.74 -10.37 44.71
CA LYS A 15 41.94 -9.50 45.88
C LYS A 15 42.92 -10.08 46.89
N THR A 16 43.10 -11.39 46.89
CA THR A 16 43.95 -12.12 47.84
C THR A 16 45.34 -12.45 47.30
N LEU A 17 45.57 -12.23 46.00
CA LEU A 17 46.83 -12.56 45.31
C LEU A 17 47.74 -11.34 45.14
N ASP A 18 49.06 -11.56 45.16
CA ASP A 18 50.05 -10.52 44.84
C ASP A 18 49.94 -10.14 43.36
N LYS A 19 49.90 -8.83 43.07
CA LYS A 19 49.79 -8.27 41.72
C LYS A 19 50.96 -8.64 40.80
N LYS A 20 52.10 -9.06 41.36
CA LYS A 20 53.28 -9.53 40.60
C LYS A 20 53.31 -11.05 40.41
N SER A 21 52.36 -11.81 40.99
CA SER A 21 52.33 -13.26 40.81
C SER A 21 51.84 -13.64 39.42
N THR A 22 52.37 -14.74 38.90
CA THR A 22 51.93 -15.36 37.64
C THR A 22 50.44 -15.73 37.67
N GLU A 23 49.94 -16.17 38.83
CA GLU A 23 48.52 -16.51 39.00
C GLU A 23 47.60 -15.29 38.89
N TYR A 24 48.07 -14.11 39.32
CA TYR A 24 47.32 -12.86 39.15
C TYR A 24 47.24 -12.45 37.68
N THR A 25 48.33 -12.57 36.92
CA THR A 25 48.36 -12.26 35.49
C THR A 25 47.44 -13.21 34.70
N ASP A 26 47.44 -14.51 35.01
CA ASP A 26 46.59 -15.50 34.35
C ASP A 26 45.09 -15.22 34.60
N LEU A 27 44.73 -14.77 35.82
CA LEU A 27 43.36 -14.38 36.15
C LEU A 27 42.93 -13.07 35.47
N VAL A 28 43.85 -12.15 35.18
CA VAL A 28 43.58 -10.95 34.38
C VAL A 28 43.26 -11.33 32.93
N GLU A 29 43.98 -12.29 32.38
CA GLU A 29 43.77 -12.77 31.00
C GLU A 29 42.45 -13.51 30.86
N LYS A 30 42.15 -14.45 31.78
CA LYS A 30 40.83 -15.12 31.85
C LYS A 30 39.67 -14.14 32.02
N GLU A 31 39.84 -13.05 32.77
CA GLU A 31 38.80 -12.03 32.91
C GLU A 31 38.53 -11.30 31.59
N LYS A 32 39.58 -11.04 30.78
CA LYS A 32 39.45 -10.44 29.45
C LYS A 32 38.75 -11.39 28.48
N GLU A 33 39.14 -12.66 28.47
CA GLU A 33 38.49 -13.70 27.65
C GLU A 33 36.99 -13.83 27.97
N LEU A 34 36.65 -13.93 29.27
CA LEU A 34 35.24 -13.99 29.70
C LEU A 34 34.43 -12.73 29.35
N LYS A 35 35.06 -11.55 29.32
CA LYS A 35 34.41 -10.31 28.84
C LYS A 35 34.17 -10.33 27.33
N GLN A 36 35.13 -10.87 26.58
CA GLN A 36 35.02 -11.00 25.14
C GLN A 36 33.94 -12.02 24.76
N GLU A 37 33.93 -13.21 25.38
CA GLU A 37 32.89 -14.22 25.17
C GLU A 37 31.49 -13.69 25.49
N GLU A 38 31.31 -12.95 26.59
CA GLU A 38 30.00 -12.37 26.91
C GLU A 38 29.54 -11.37 25.84
N LYS A 39 30.46 -10.57 25.29
CA LYS A 39 30.16 -9.63 24.21
C LYS A 39 29.74 -10.38 22.95
N ASP A 40 30.44 -11.44 22.60
CA ASP A 40 30.16 -12.26 21.42
C ASP A 40 28.82 -12.98 21.55
N TRP A 41 28.50 -13.51 22.73
CA TRP A 41 27.18 -14.07 23.03
C TRP A 41 26.06 -13.05 22.91
N LYS A 42 26.23 -11.84 23.47
CA LYS A 42 25.23 -10.76 23.34
C LYS A 42 25.01 -10.35 21.88
N ASN A 43 26.08 -10.31 21.08
CA ASN A 43 25.99 -10.00 19.66
C ASN A 43 25.25 -11.11 18.90
N LYS A 44 25.58 -12.39 19.14
CA LYS A 44 24.88 -13.53 18.55
C LYS A 44 23.39 -13.54 18.87
N ILE A 45 23.00 -13.27 20.12
CA ILE A 45 21.59 -13.17 20.53
C ILE A 45 20.90 -12.03 19.79
N LYS A 46 21.51 -10.84 19.76
CA LYS A 46 20.93 -9.69 19.03
C LYS A 46 20.77 -9.98 17.55
N GLU A 47 21.76 -10.60 16.93
CA GLU A 47 21.74 -10.92 15.51
C GLU A 47 20.70 -11.99 15.20
N TYR A 48 20.58 -13.01 16.05
CA TYR A 48 19.52 -14.01 15.97
C TYR A 48 18.13 -13.38 16.12
N GLU A 49 17.94 -12.52 17.13
CA GLU A 49 16.67 -11.81 17.34
C GLU A 49 16.30 -10.92 16.15
N GLU A 50 17.28 -10.21 15.60
CA GLU A 50 17.08 -9.32 14.47
C GLU A 50 16.69 -10.11 13.21
N THR A 51 17.38 -11.22 12.94
CA THR A 51 17.19 -12.02 11.73
C THR A 51 15.95 -12.91 11.77
N HIS A 52 15.65 -13.54 12.92
CA HIS A 52 14.60 -14.55 13.03
C HIS A 52 13.28 -14.01 13.60
N TYR A 53 13.30 -12.89 14.34
CA TYR A 53 12.08 -12.32 14.91
C TYR A 53 11.77 -10.93 14.37
N LYS A 54 12.67 -9.95 14.52
CA LYS A 54 12.37 -8.56 14.19
C LYS A 54 12.20 -8.31 12.69
N LYS A 55 13.10 -8.80 11.84
CA LYS A 55 12.97 -8.67 10.38
C LYS A 55 11.73 -9.40 9.85
N PRO A 56 11.43 -10.66 10.23
CA PRO A 56 10.22 -11.33 9.79
C PRO A 56 8.94 -10.64 10.29
N ILE A 57 8.87 -10.27 11.58
CA ILE A 57 7.65 -9.65 12.13
C ILE A 57 7.43 -8.25 11.56
N ALA A 58 8.47 -7.49 11.22
CA ALA A 58 8.35 -6.17 10.61
C ALA A 58 7.74 -6.21 9.21
N LYS A 59 7.78 -7.36 8.51
CA LYS A 59 7.04 -7.56 7.25
C LYS A 59 5.53 -7.55 7.46
N PHE A 60 5.08 -7.89 8.66
CA PHE A 60 3.67 -7.91 9.03
C PHE A 60 3.35 -6.69 9.87
N ARG A 61 2.43 -5.85 9.40
CA ARG A 61 1.94 -4.71 10.15
C ARG A 61 0.99 -5.22 11.25
N SER A 62 1.53 -5.80 12.32
CA SER A 62 0.73 -6.45 13.37
C SER A 62 -0.38 -5.52 13.90
N LEU A 63 -1.63 -6.01 13.79
CA LEU A 63 -2.87 -5.38 14.23
C LEU A 63 -3.05 -5.33 15.76
N THR A 64 -2.03 -5.65 16.56
CA THR A 64 -2.13 -5.81 18.03
C THR A 64 -2.35 -4.52 18.83
N LYS A 65 -2.60 -3.37 18.19
CA LYS A 65 -2.80 -2.08 18.89
C LYS A 65 -4.26 -1.82 19.27
N SER A 66 -4.89 -2.75 19.99
CA SER A 66 -6.27 -2.67 20.52
C SER A 66 -7.39 -3.03 19.54
N VAL A 67 -8.54 -3.45 20.08
CA VAL A 67 -9.77 -3.75 19.32
C VAL A 67 -10.21 -2.51 18.54
N LYS A 68 -10.32 -2.64 17.23
CA LYS A 68 -10.77 -1.58 16.32
C LYS A 68 -11.94 -2.08 15.49
N LYS A 69 -12.93 -1.21 15.29
CA LYS A 69 -14.02 -1.46 14.34
C LYS A 69 -13.54 -1.03 12.96
N TYR A 70 -13.77 -1.88 11.97
CA TYR A 70 -13.47 -1.59 10.57
C TYR A 70 -14.72 -1.85 9.75
N GLU A 71 -14.96 -0.99 8.78
CA GLU A 71 -15.93 -1.23 7.72
C GLU A 71 -15.25 -2.06 6.63
N ILE A 72 -15.99 -3.02 6.06
CA ILE A 72 -15.50 -3.90 5.01
C ILE A 72 -16.55 -3.90 3.90
N LEU A 73 -16.10 -3.66 2.67
CA LEU A 73 -16.88 -3.87 1.46
C LEU A 73 -16.70 -5.34 1.04
N ASN A 74 -17.81 -6.08 0.96
CA ASN A 74 -17.81 -7.48 0.58
C ASN A 74 -18.60 -7.66 -0.71
N ASN A 75 -18.25 -8.70 -1.50
CA ASN A 75 -18.93 -9.08 -2.73
C ASN A 75 -19.06 -7.91 -3.72
N ILE A 76 -17.93 -7.24 -3.98
CA ILE A 76 -17.84 -6.17 -4.96
C ILE A 76 -17.06 -6.65 -6.18
N THR A 77 -17.48 -6.20 -7.36
CA THR A 77 -16.69 -6.28 -8.60
C THR A 77 -16.10 -4.91 -8.86
N LEU A 78 -14.79 -4.87 -9.12
CA LEU A 78 -14.06 -3.63 -9.39
C LEU A 78 -13.45 -3.69 -10.78
N ILE A 79 -13.83 -2.73 -11.62
CA ILE A 79 -13.27 -2.54 -12.95
C ILE A 79 -12.27 -1.39 -12.88
N LEU A 80 -11.06 -1.60 -13.40
CA LEU A 80 -9.98 -0.62 -13.38
C LEU A 80 -9.43 -0.41 -14.80
N HIS A 81 -9.69 0.78 -15.36
CA HIS A 81 -9.02 1.23 -16.58
C HIS A 81 -7.71 1.93 -16.22
N ILE A 82 -6.59 1.39 -16.71
CA ILE A 82 -5.24 1.90 -16.43
C ILE A 82 -4.61 2.43 -17.71
N GLN A 83 -4.21 3.69 -17.69
CA GLN A 83 -3.42 4.31 -18.76
C GLN A 83 -1.98 4.50 -18.29
N ALA A 84 -1.03 3.98 -19.07
CA ALA A 84 0.40 4.13 -18.81
C ALA A 84 1.21 3.93 -20.11
N GLU A 85 2.52 4.14 -20.01
CA GLU A 85 3.47 3.76 -21.07
C GLU A 85 3.42 2.24 -21.32
N GLU A 86 3.67 1.81 -22.55
CA GLU A 86 3.57 0.40 -22.97
C GLU A 86 4.39 -0.53 -22.07
N SER A 87 5.63 -0.16 -21.72
CA SER A 87 6.46 -0.97 -20.84
C SER A 87 5.86 -1.19 -19.45
N VAL A 88 5.09 -0.22 -18.94
CA VAL A 88 4.40 -0.33 -17.65
C VAL A 88 3.16 -1.22 -17.78
N LEU A 89 2.42 -1.10 -18.89
CA LEU A 89 1.26 -1.96 -19.15
C LEU A 89 1.68 -3.43 -19.29
N GLN A 90 2.79 -3.70 -19.99
CA GLN A 90 3.33 -5.06 -20.12
C GLN A 90 3.78 -5.63 -18.76
N ASP A 91 4.47 -4.83 -17.94
CA ASP A 91 4.86 -5.25 -16.58
C ASP A 91 3.63 -5.62 -15.72
N ILE A 92 2.54 -4.85 -15.85
CA ILE A 92 1.27 -5.18 -15.19
C ILE A 92 0.71 -6.50 -15.73
N MET A 93 0.62 -6.69 -17.05
CA MET A 93 0.08 -7.90 -17.65
C MET A 93 0.82 -9.17 -17.22
N GLU A 94 2.16 -9.10 -17.17
CA GLU A 94 3.00 -10.24 -16.79
C GLU A 94 2.86 -10.60 -15.30
N ASN A 95 2.54 -9.63 -14.43
CA ASN A 95 2.58 -9.82 -12.97
C ASN A 95 1.23 -9.69 -12.27
N ILE A 96 0.13 -9.36 -12.94
CA ILE A 96 -1.15 -9.03 -12.27
C ILE A 96 -1.68 -10.18 -11.39
N TYR A 97 -1.47 -11.43 -11.80
CA TYR A 97 -1.92 -12.62 -11.06
C TYR A 97 -1.13 -12.89 -9.77
N ASP A 98 -0.03 -12.17 -9.56
CA ASP A 98 0.69 -12.17 -8.28
C ASP A 98 0.02 -11.28 -7.22
N LEU A 99 -0.94 -10.41 -7.62
CA LEU A 99 -1.70 -9.59 -6.70
C LEU A 99 -2.57 -10.46 -5.78
N LYS A 100 -2.38 -10.34 -4.45
CA LYS A 100 -3.12 -11.13 -3.45
C LYS A 100 -4.17 -10.34 -2.67
N SER A 101 -4.01 -9.03 -2.59
CA SER A 101 -4.85 -8.17 -1.76
C SER A 101 -4.86 -6.74 -2.29
N LEU A 102 -5.98 -6.03 -2.13
CA LEU A 102 -6.10 -4.62 -2.47
C LEU A 102 -6.39 -3.79 -1.21
N GLY A 103 -5.54 -2.80 -0.94
CA GLY A 103 -5.67 -1.98 0.26
C GLY A 103 -4.93 -2.57 1.46
N ARG A 104 -5.62 -3.35 2.30
CA ARG A 104 -4.99 -4.02 3.46
C ARG A 104 -4.58 -5.44 3.09
N SER A 105 -3.59 -5.98 3.80
CA SER A 105 -3.07 -7.35 3.56
C SER A 105 -4.11 -8.45 3.78
N GLU A 106 -5.16 -8.15 4.53
CA GLU A 106 -6.28 -9.03 4.83
C GLU A 106 -7.48 -8.89 3.88
N ASP A 107 -7.47 -7.90 2.98
CA ASP A 107 -8.52 -7.67 1.98
C ASP A 107 -8.14 -8.41 0.69
N PHE A 108 -8.40 -9.71 0.66
CA PHE A 108 -8.07 -10.58 -0.48
C PHE A 108 -8.88 -10.22 -1.73
N VAL A 109 -8.26 -10.36 -2.90
CA VAL A 109 -8.89 -10.14 -4.20
C VAL A 109 -8.57 -11.30 -5.13
N ASP A 110 -9.47 -11.53 -6.09
CA ASP A 110 -9.24 -12.43 -7.21
C ASP A 110 -9.24 -11.60 -8.50
N VAL A 111 -8.35 -11.93 -9.44
CA VAL A 111 -8.22 -11.23 -10.72
C VAL A 111 -8.97 -12.05 -11.76
N GLU A 112 -10.18 -11.62 -12.10
CA GLU A 112 -11.04 -12.33 -13.05
C GLU A 112 -10.56 -12.14 -14.49
N GLU A 113 -10.17 -10.93 -14.88
CA GLU A 113 -9.81 -10.62 -16.26
C GLU A 113 -8.79 -9.47 -16.36
N ILE A 114 -7.93 -9.54 -17.38
CA ILE A 114 -7.06 -8.46 -17.83
C ILE A 114 -7.02 -8.42 -19.36
N LYS A 115 -7.19 -7.23 -19.95
CA LYS A 115 -7.15 -7.00 -21.39
C LYS A 115 -6.47 -5.68 -21.71
N LEU A 116 -5.75 -5.64 -22.82
CA LEU A 116 -5.47 -4.38 -23.52
C LEU A 116 -6.67 -4.07 -24.40
N VAL A 117 -7.19 -2.85 -24.29
CA VAL A 117 -8.39 -2.41 -24.99
C VAL A 117 -8.11 -1.11 -25.73
N ASP A 118 -8.77 -0.96 -26.87
CA ASP A 118 -8.80 0.30 -27.61
C ASP A 118 -10.06 1.06 -27.21
N LEU A 119 -9.87 2.33 -26.87
CA LEU A 119 -10.96 3.20 -26.42
C LEU A 119 -11.47 4.05 -27.57
N VAL A 120 -12.79 4.24 -27.62
CA VAL A 120 -13.45 5.07 -28.65
C VAL A 120 -14.17 6.26 -28.02
N GLU A 121 -14.46 7.28 -28.82
CA GLU A 121 -15.33 8.38 -28.39
C GLU A 121 -16.80 7.90 -28.40
N PRO A 122 -17.66 8.45 -27.52
CA PRO A 122 -19.08 8.14 -27.56
C PRO A 122 -19.72 8.65 -28.86
N GLU A 123 -20.42 7.77 -29.56
CA GLU A 123 -21.18 8.12 -30.78
C GLU A 123 -22.70 8.25 -30.53
N GLU A 124 -23.17 7.74 -29.38
CA GLU A 124 -24.56 7.78 -28.96
C GLU A 124 -24.66 7.93 -27.44
N GLU A 125 -25.88 8.13 -26.91
CA GLU A 125 -26.08 8.15 -25.47
C GLU A 125 -25.84 6.76 -24.86
N ILE A 126 -24.88 6.67 -23.96
CA ILE A 126 -24.55 5.45 -23.23
C ILE A 126 -24.81 5.69 -21.75
N ILE A 127 -25.71 4.89 -21.18
CA ILE A 127 -26.02 4.90 -19.74
C ILE A 127 -25.21 3.79 -19.08
N SER A 128 -24.41 4.15 -18.08
CA SER A 128 -23.57 3.19 -17.36
C SER A 128 -24.41 2.27 -16.47
N SER A 129 -24.22 0.96 -16.65
CA SER A 129 -24.70 -0.08 -15.74
C SER A 129 -23.93 -0.11 -14.41
N TYR A 130 -22.73 0.50 -14.37
CA TYR A 130 -21.85 0.51 -13.22
C TYR A 130 -21.81 1.88 -12.55
N SER A 131 -21.59 1.87 -11.23
CA SER A 131 -21.24 3.10 -10.51
C SER A 131 -19.74 3.35 -10.61
N ALA A 132 -19.33 4.61 -10.63
CA ALA A 132 -17.95 4.98 -10.87
C ALA A 132 -17.50 6.14 -9.98
N TYR A 133 -16.20 6.19 -9.71
CA TYR A 133 -15.54 7.42 -9.28
C TYR A 133 -15.10 8.19 -10.51
N VAL A 134 -15.68 9.37 -10.69
CA VAL A 134 -15.39 10.24 -11.84
C VAL A 134 -14.82 11.56 -11.37
N ASN A 135 -14.11 12.25 -12.23
CA ASN A 135 -13.64 13.60 -11.96
C ASN A 135 -14.84 14.52 -11.74
N TYR A 136 -14.90 15.14 -10.57
CA TYR A 136 -16.01 16.02 -10.19
C TYR A 136 -16.21 17.18 -11.18
N ARG A 137 -15.15 17.64 -11.84
CA ARG A 137 -15.23 18.72 -12.83
C ARG A 137 -15.87 18.30 -14.14
N ASP A 138 -15.87 17.01 -14.43
CA ASP A 138 -16.47 16.47 -15.65
C ASP A 138 -17.95 16.13 -15.43
N THR A 139 -18.48 16.25 -14.22
CA THR A 139 -19.89 15.94 -13.95
C THR A 139 -20.83 17.13 -14.16
N LYS A 140 -21.99 16.90 -14.79
CA LYS A 140 -23.13 17.83 -14.86
C LYS A 140 -24.44 17.12 -14.51
N PRO A 141 -25.39 17.78 -13.84
CA PRO A 141 -26.71 17.19 -13.61
C PRO A 141 -27.56 17.25 -14.89
N ILE A 142 -28.45 16.29 -15.09
CA ILE A 142 -29.29 16.13 -16.30
C ILE A 142 -30.07 17.39 -16.71
N ASN A 143 -30.52 18.19 -15.73
CA ASN A 143 -31.35 19.37 -15.97
C ASN A 143 -30.56 20.67 -16.17
N ASN A 144 -29.23 20.61 -16.37
CA ASN A 144 -28.40 21.80 -16.44
C ASN A 144 -27.49 21.80 -17.69
N VAL A 145 -27.41 22.97 -18.33
CA VAL A 145 -26.50 23.23 -19.45
C VAL A 145 -25.14 23.63 -18.86
N GLY A 146 -24.40 22.63 -18.37
CA GLY A 146 -23.05 22.82 -17.81
C GLY A 146 -21.97 22.21 -18.68
N ASP A 147 -20.71 22.62 -18.46
CA ASP A 147 -19.53 22.17 -19.22
C ASP A 147 -19.06 20.73 -18.90
N GLY A 148 -19.87 19.95 -18.16
CA GLY A 148 -19.55 18.57 -17.80
C GLY A 148 -19.73 17.60 -18.96
N ASN A 149 -18.88 16.58 -19.02
CA ASN A 149 -18.91 15.51 -20.01
C ASN A 149 -19.58 14.23 -19.48
N ILE A 150 -19.96 14.18 -18.21
CA ILE A 150 -20.63 13.06 -17.56
C ILE A 150 -21.94 13.56 -16.97
N ILE A 151 -23.05 13.04 -17.48
CA ILE A 151 -24.39 13.42 -17.09
C ILE A 151 -24.83 12.55 -15.93
N VAL A 152 -25.13 13.15 -14.78
CA VAL A 152 -25.68 12.44 -13.62
C VAL A 152 -27.20 12.49 -13.70
N LEU A 153 -27.82 11.32 -13.84
CA LEU A 153 -29.25 11.13 -14.09
C LEU A 153 -30.05 11.10 -12.78
N THR A 154 -29.78 12.08 -11.90
CA THR A 154 -30.48 12.27 -10.63
C THR A 154 -31.22 13.60 -10.64
N SER A 155 -32.50 13.58 -10.23
CA SER A 155 -33.36 14.77 -10.20
C SER A 155 -32.86 15.83 -9.21
N GLU A 156 -32.19 15.42 -8.14
CA GLU A 156 -31.65 16.29 -7.09
C GLU A 156 -30.21 16.77 -7.37
N GLY A 157 -29.67 16.47 -8.55
CA GLY A 157 -28.30 16.82 -8.95
C GLY A 157 -27.23 15.92 -8.32
N ILE A 158 -25.96 16.35 -8.37
CA ILE A 158 -24.82 15.53 -7.92
C ILE A 158 -24.82 15.42 -6.39
N GLN A 159 -25.16 14.24 -5.86
CA GLN A 159 -25.32 14.00 -4.40
C GLN A 159 -24.14 13.29 -3.73
N GLY A 160 -23.10 12.91 -4.49
CA GLY A 160 -21.96 12.18 -3.94
C GLY A 160 -21.02 13.04 -3.10
N THR A 161 -20.37 12.43 -2.10
CA THR A 161 -19.29 13.09 -1.35
C THR A 161 -18.10 13.34 -2.28
N LYS A 162 -17.63 14.59 -2.31
CA LYS A 162 -16.43 14.97 -3.05
C LYS A 162 -15.18 14.52 -2.28
N TYR A 163 -14.42 13.61 -2.87
CA TYR A 163 -13.12 13.17 -2.38
C TYR A 163 -11.99 13.78 -3.19
N TYR A 164 -10.77 13.71 -2.66
CA TYR A 164 -9.56 14.12 -3.36
C TYR A 164 -8.64 12.91 -3.51
N MET A 165 -8.57 12.39 -4.73
CA MET A 165 -7.75 11.23 -5.06
C MET A 165 -6.33 11.70 -5.39
N GLY A 166 -5.34 11.12 -4.70
CA GLY A 166 -3.93 11.39 -4.99
C GLY A 166 -3.48 10.55 -6.16
N THR A 167 -3.05 11.20 -7.24
CA THR A 167 -2.62 10.53 -8.47
C THR A 167 -1.10 10.38 -8.53
N GLU A 168 -0.36 11.30 -7.90
CA GLU A 168 1.10 11.25 -7.80
C GLU A 168 1.55 11.16 -6.33
N TYR A 169 2.63 10.39 -6.10
CA TYR A 169 3.20 10.22 -4.78
C TYR A 169 4.72 10.12 -4.83
N LYS A 170 5.36 10.51 -3.72
CA LYS A 170 6.77 10.21 -3.43
C LYS A 170 6.88 9.12 -2.38
N LYS A 171 7.93 8.32 -2.45
CA LYS A 171 8.24 7.31 -1.44
C LYS A 171 9.18 7.92 -0.40
N GLU A 172 8.73 8.02 0.84
CA GLU A 172 9.55 8.48 1.97
C GLU A 172 9.48 7.48 3.13
N LYS A 173 10.64 6.98 3.58
CA LYS A 173 10.74 6.01 4.69
C LYS A 173 9.78 4.81 4.53
N GLY A 174 9.67 4.29 3.30
CA GLY A 174 8.79 3.15 2.97
C GLY A 174 7.29 3.49 2.92
N LYS A 175 6.91 4.77 3.02
CA LYS A 175 5.52 5.24 2.90
C LYS A 175 5.32 6.00 1.60
N ARG A 176 4.16 5.83 0.99
CA ARG A 176 3.70 6.68 -0.12
C ARG A 176 3.14 7.97 0.49
N ILE A 177 3.68 9.11 0.08
CA ILE A 177 3.21 10.44 0.45
C ILE A 177 2.68 11.10 -0.82
N PHE A 178 1.35 11.20 -0.91
CA PHE A 178 0.69 11.82 -2.05
C PHE A 178 0.93 13.33 -2.10
N LEU A 179 1.25 13.83 -3.29
CA LEU A 179 1.50 15.24 -3.53
C LEU A 179 0.17 16.01 -3.47
N GLN A 180 0.11 17.09 -2.69
CA GLN A 180 -1.16 17.78 -2.40
C GLN A 180 -1.69 18.55 -3.62
N ASP A 181 -0.79 19.11 -4.41
CA ASP A 181 -1.05 19.81 -5.67
C ASP A 181 -1.44 18.87 -6.82
N LYS A 182 -1.22 17.56 -6.65
CA LYS A 182 -1.56 16.50 -7.61
C LYS A 182 -2.80 15.72 -7.19
N LYS A 183 -3.67 16.32 -6.38
CA LYS A 183 -4.94 15.69 -6.01
C LYS A 183 -6.04 16.11 -6.97
N VAL A 184 -6.77 15.12 -7.46
CA VAL A 184 -7.90 15.32 -8.37
C VAL A 184 -9.21 15.19 -7.57
N PRO A 185 -10.13 16.15 -7.68
CA PRO A 185 -11.44 16.03 -7.03
C PRO A 185 -12.26 14.97 -7.76
N VAL A 186 -12.72 13.95 -7.03
CA VAL A 186 -13.55 12.88 -7.56
C VAL A 186 -14.86 12.78 -6.79
N VAL A 187 -15.88 12.26 -7.44
CA VAL A 187 -17.19 12.00 -6.85
C VAL A 187 -17.67 10.61 -7.27
N TYR A 188 -18.27 9.90 -6.33
CA TYR A 188 -18.95 8.64 -6.63
C TYR A 188 -20.30 8.94 -7.28
N VAL A 189 -20.52 8.41 -8.47
CA VAL A 189 -21.78 8.56 -9.22
C VAL A 189 -22.36 7.20 -9.56
N SER A 190 -23.67 7.09 -9.35
CA SER A 190 -24.52 6.01 -9.84
C SER A 190 -25.49 6.59 -10.86
N ASN A 191 -25.92 5.79 -11.84
CA ASN A 191 -26.86 6.21 -12.88
C ASN A 191 -26.36 7.46 -13.63
N HIS A 192 -25.31 7.28 -14.41
CA HIS A 192 -24.67 8.35 -15.18
C HIS A 192 -24.56 7.95 -16.65
N SER A 193 -24.54 8.94 -17.53
CA SER A 193 -24.39 8.74 -18.97
C SER A 193 -23.37 9.69 -19.59
N VAL A 194 -22.98 9.35 -20.82
CA VAL A 194 -22.24 10.21 -21.74
C VAL A 194 -22.94 10.14 -23.11
N ASP A 195 -22.71 11.14 -23.95
CA ASP A 195 -23.31 11.27 -25.27
C ASP A 195 -22.28 11.75 -26.30
N GLU A 196 -22.69 11.90 -27.56
CA GLU A 196 -21.86 12.38 -28.67
C GLU A 196 -21.24 13.78 -28.46
N GLU A 197 -21.80 14.60 -27.54
CA GLU A 197 -21.26 15.92 -27.22
C GLU A 197 -20.16 15.86 -26.14
N SER A 198 -20.03 14.71 -25.46
CA SER A 198 -19.15 14.52 -24.32
C SER A 198 -17.69 14.36 -24.75
N LYS A 199 -16.80 15.18 -24.19
CA LYS A 199 -15.37 15.23 -24.54
C LYS A 199 -14.48 14.76 -23.40
N ASN A 200 -13.28 14.24 -23.71
CA ASN A 200 -12.34 13.71 -22.70
C ASN A 200 -12.96 12.61 -21.81
N VAL A 201 -13.92 11.88 -22.37
CA VAL A 201 -14.47 10.64 -21.86
C VAL A 201 -14.44 9.65 -23.01
N TRP A 202 -14.29 8.37 -22.69
CA TRP A 202 -14.16 7.33 -23.69
C TRP A 202 -15.03 6.14 -23.34
N ILE A 203 -15.24 5.28 -24.33
CA ILE A 203 -15.99 4.05 -24.21
C ILE A 203 -15.05 2.87 -24.45
N ASP A 204 -15.08 1.93 -23.52
CA ASP A 204 -14.53 0.59 -23.68
C ASP A 204 -15.68 -0.37 -24.06
N ASN A 205 -15.61 -0.93 -25.27
CA ASN A 205 -16.61 -1.86 -25.78
C ASN A 205 -16.15 -3.30 -25.49
N ALA A 206 -16.66 -3.86 -24.39
CA ALA A 206 -16.31 -5.20 -23.90
C ALA A 206 -17.41 -6.21 -24.25
N GLY A 207 -17.51 -6.58 -25.53
CA GLY A 207 -18.55 -7.49 -26.01
C GLY A 207 -19.92 -6.82 -25.96
N ASP A 208 -20.83 -7.35 -25.15
CA ASP A 208 -22.17 -6.80 -24.96
C ASP A 208 -22.23 -5.71 -23.87
N GLU A 209 -21.12 -5.47 -23.15
CA GLU A 209 -21.01 -4.42 -22.13
C GLU A 209 -20.22 -3.22 -22.65
N GLN A 210 -20.62 -2.02 -22.20
CA GLN A 210 -19.93 -0.77 -22.48
C GLN A 210 -19.56 -0.09 -21.17
N TYR A 211 -18.29 0.29 -21.03
CA TYR A 211 -17.80 1.01 -19.85
C TYR A 211 -17.44 2.44 -20.19
N ILE A 212 -17.95 3.39 -19.39
CA ILE A 212 -17.58 4.79 -19.48
C ILE A 212 -16.24 4.99 -18.76
N VAL A 213 -15.24 5.44 -19.50
CA VAL A 213 -13.88 5.65 -19.02
C VAL A 213 -13.61 7.16 -18.88
N ASN A 214 -13.31 7.60 -17.66
CA ASN A 214 -12.91 8.98 -17.36
C ASN A 214 -11.53 9.00 -16.70
N PHE A 215 -10.49 9.30 -17.47
CA PHE A 215 -9.15 9.43 -16.94
C PHE A 215 -9.01 10.69 -16.07
N LEU A 216 -8.53 10.50 -14.84
CA LEU A 216 -8.40 11.57 -13.85
C LEU A 216 -7.26 12.56 -14.14
N GLN A 217 -6.37 12.23 -15.08
CA GLN A 217 -5.25 13.06 -15.49
C GLN A 217 -5.13 13.07 -17.02
N LYS A 218 -4.53 14.14 -17.55
CA LYS A 218 -4.01 14.22 -18.91
C LYS A 218 -2.50 14.05 -18.89
#